data_AF-A0A5C4J409-F1
#
_entry.id   AF-A0A5C4J409-F1
#
_cell.length_a   1.000
_cell.length_b   1.000
_cell.length_c   1.000
_cell.angle_alpha   90.00
_cell.angle_beta   90.00
_cell.angle_gamma   90.00
#
_symmetry.space_group_name_H-M   'P 1'
#
loop_
_entity.id
_entity.type
_entity.pdbx_description
1 polymer ?
#
loop_
_entity_poly.entity_id
_entity_poly.type
_entity_poly.pdbx_seq_one_letter_code
_entity_poly.pdbx_strand_id
1 'polypeptide(L)'
;MLLSQVDVSLPGVLPLLLERTHISSYRAGGWFGPSWGSTVDQALELDSEGVHFLGADATVRTYPQYLVPNVPFMPSAGPRHPLMGGAGLACGADSVPGSRW
;
A
#
# COMPACT_ATOMS: atom_id res chain seq x y z
N MET A 1 1.24 14.29 -14.47
CA MET A 1 0.39 13.60 -15.46
C MET A 1 -0.12 12.30 -14.82
N LEU A 2 -1.32 11.86 -15.20
CA LEU A 2 -1.98 10.66 -14.69
C LEU A 2 -2.55 9.83 -15.85
N LEU A 3 -2.41 8.51 -15.78
CA LEU A 3 -3.00 7.56 -16.73
C LEU A 3 -3.46 6.31 -15.97
N SER A 4 -4.69 5.87 -16.16
CA SER A 4 -5.23 4.66 -15.54
C SER A 4 -5.63 3.64 -16.61
N GLN A 5 -5.37 2.36 -16.34
CA GLN A 5 -5.66 1.25 -17.25
C GLN A 5 -6.12 0.02 -16.46
N VAL A 6 -7.16 -0.64 -16.94
CA VAL A 6 -7.58 -1.97 -16.49
C VAL A 6 -6.94 -3.00 -17.42
N ASP A 7 -6.10 -3.87 -16.86
CA ASP A 7 -5.42 -4.92 -17.63
C ASP A 7 -6.28 -6.18 -17.71
N VAL A 8 -6.95 -6.56 -16.61
CA VAL A 8 -7.81 -7.75 -16.55
C VAL A 8 -9.04 -7.49 -15.68
N SER A 9 -10.21 -7.95 -16.14
CA SER A 9 -11.44 -8.02 -15.35
C SER A 9 -12.01 -9.44 -15.45
N LEU A 10 -12.03 -10.16 -14.32
CA LEU A 10 -12.56 -11.51 -14.23
C LEU A 10 -13.82 -11.53 -13.36
N PRO A 11 -15.01 -11.67 -13.96
CA PRO A 11 -16.23 -11.90 -13.21
C PRO A 11 -16.25 -13.33 -12.64
N GLY A 12 -16.68 -13.48 -11.40
CA GLY A 12 -16.73 -14.77 -10.72
C GLY A 12 -17.16 -14.65 -9.27
N VAL A 13 -17.13 -15.77 -8.53
CA VAL A 13 -17.44 -15.80 -7.09
C VAL A 13 -16.48 -14.91 -6.30
N LEU A 14 -15.22 -14.86 -6.73
CA LEU A 14 -14.23 -13.90 -6.26
C LEU A 14 -13.88 -12.98 -7.44
N PRO A 15 -14.58 -11.85 -7.62
CA PRO A 15 -14.31 -10.94 -8.72
C PRO A 15 -12.90 -10.35 -8.59
N LEU A 16 -12.11 -10.41 -9.65
CA LEU A 16 -10.75 -9.89 -9.69
C LEU A 16 -10.66 -8.76 -10.71
N LEU A 17 -10.13 -7.61 -10.27
CA LEU A 17 -9.80 -6.47 -11.11
C LEU A 17 -8.30 -6.19 -11.01
N LEU A 18 -7.58 -6.41 -12.10
CA LEU A 18 -6.18 -6.00 -12.23
C LEU A 18 -6.14 -4.66 -12.94
N GLU A 19 -5.75 -3.63 -12.21
CA GLU A 19 -5.62 -2.27 -12.70
C GLU A 19 -4.23 -1.71 -12.38
N ARG A 20 -3.86 -0.69 -13.13
CA ARG A 20 -2.63 0.07 -12.94
C ARG A 20 -2.86 1.56 -13.19
N THR A 21 -2.20 2.38 -12.40
CA THR A 21 -2.24 3.83 -12.49
C THR A 21 -0.83 4.38 -12.55
N HIS A 22 -0.50 5.08 -13.64
CA HIS A 22 0.74 5.82 -13.79
C HIS A 22 0.58 7.24 -13.26
N ILE A 23 1.49 7.65 -12.38
CA ILE A 23 1.63 9.04 -11.96
C ILE A 23 3.10 9.43 -12.10
N SER A 24 3.37 10.51 -12.83
CA SER A 24 4.73 10.96 -13.13
C SER A 24 5.60 11.24 -11.89
N SER A 25 4.99 11.56 -10.75
CA SER A 25 5.66 11.80 -9.46
C SER A 25 5.66 10.61 -8.51
N TYR A 26 4.93 9.53 -8.81
CA TYR A 26 4.88 8.34 -7.96
C TYR A 26 6.18 7.54 -8.08
N ARG A 27 6.68 7.00 -6.96
CA ARG A 27 7.97 6.29 -6.92
C ARG A 27 7.93 4.97 -6.16
N ALA A 28 6.79 4.57 -5.61
CA ALA A 28 6.63 3.34 -4.85
C ALA A 28 6.14 2.15 -5.71
N GLY A 29 6.25 2.26 -7.03
CA GLY A 29 5.87 1.19 -7.96
C GLY A 29 6.87 0.04 -8.00
N GLY A 30 6.39 -1.15 -8.36
CA GLY A 30 7.21 -2.36 -8.50
C GLY A 30 7.07 -2.98 -9.88
N TRP A 31 6.07 -3.85 -10.05
CA TRP A 31 5.91 -4.76 -11.20
C TRP A 31 5.87 -4.04 -12.56
N PHE A 32 5.23 -2.89 -12.64
CA PHE A 32 5.11 -2.10 -13.87
C PHE A 32 6.13 -0.95 -13.96
N GLY A 33 7.02 -0.84 -12.97
CA GLY A 33 8.02 0.21 -12.85
C GLY A 33 7.68 1.26 -11.76
N PRO A 34 8.63 2.13 -11.41
CA PRO A 34 8.56 2.97 -10.20
C PRO A 34 7.42 4.00 -10.23
N SER A 35 7.01 4.44 -11.42
CA SER A 35 5.94 5.43 -11.61
C SER A 35 4.53 4.84 -11.75
N TRP A 36 4.38 3.55 -11.51
CA TRP A 36 3.10 2.83 -11.60
C TRP A 36 2.67 2.27 -10.24
N GLY A 37 1.45 2.58 -9.82
CA GLY A 37 0.70 1.77 -8.84
C GLY A 37 -0.10 0.70 -9.57
N SER A 38 -0.30 -0.46 -8.95
CA SER A 38 -1.12 -1.54 -9.52
C SER A 38 -1.72 -2.44 -8.45
N THR A 39 -2.74 -3.24 -8.79
CA THR A 39 -3.34 -4.22 -7.85
C THR A 39 -2.30 -5.20 -7.31
N VAL A 40 -1.30 -5.57 -8.11
CA VAL A 40 -0.22 -6.49 -7.72
C VAL A 40 0.91 -5.82 -6.96
N ASP A 41 0.95 -4.48 -6.93
CA ASP A 41 1.89 -3.68 -6.15
C ASP A 41 1.33 -3.26 -4.78
N GLN A 42 0.08 -3.62 -4.46
CA GLN A 42 -0.51 -3.26 -3.17
C GLN A 42 0.22 -3.95 -2.02
N ALA A 43 0.74 -3.14 -1.10
CA ALA A 43 1.55 -3.62 0.02
C ALA A 43 1.38 -2.74 1.25
N LEU A 44 1.70 -3.30 2.41
CA LEU A 44 1.96 -2.55 3.64
C LEU A 44 3.46 -2.57 3.88
N GLU A 45 4.10 -1.41 3.78
CA GLU A 45 5.51 -1.23 4.10
C GLU A 45 5.63 -0.68 5.52
N LEU A 46 6.58 -1.18 6.30
CA LEU A 46 6.81 -0.76 7.68
C LEU A 46 8.21 -0.18 7.80
N ASP A 47 8.30 1.00 8.40
CA ASP A 47 9.56 1.66 8.72
C ASP A 47 9.51 2.32 10.11
N SER A 48 10.51 3.18 10.39
CA SER A 48 10.59 3.92 11.64
C SER A 48 9.52 5.02 11.78
N GLU A 49 8.94 5.51 10.68
CA GLU A 49 7.93 6.56 10.67
C GLU A 49 6.50 6.00 10.77
N GLY A 50 6.28 4.75 10.36
CA GLY A 50 5.02 4.06 10.57
C GLY A 50 4.75 2.94 9.59
N VAL A 51 3.48 2.81 9.22
CA VAL A 51 3.01 1.88 8.20
C VAL A 51 2.59 2.68 6.98
N HIS A 52 3.02 2.26 5.80
CA HIS A 52 2.68 2.87 4.52
C HIS A 52 1.88 1.87 3.70
N PHE A 53 0.64 2.22 3.37
CA PHE A 53 -0.16 1.44 2.44
C PHE A 53 0.00 1.97 1.02
N LEU A 54 0.50 1.11 0.14
CA LEU A 54 0.61 1.36 -1.30
C LEU A 54 -0.69 0.93 -2.00
N GLY A 55 -1.36 1.86 -2.67
CA GLY A 55 -2.60 1.62 -3.40
C GLY A 55 -2.39 1.34 -4.90
N ALA A 56 -3.32 0.58 -5.49
CA ALA A 56 -3.36 0.33 -6.94
C ALA A 56 -3.58 1.61 -7.77
N ASP A 57 -4.16 2.63 -7.13
CA ASP A 57 -4.40 3.97 -7.63
C ASP A 57 -3.16 4.89 -7.57
N ALA A 58 -1.98 4.32 -7.29
CA ALA A 58 -0.73 5.06 -7.07
C ALA A 58 -0.82 6.07 -5.92
N THR A 59 -1.59 5.74 -4.87
CA THR A 59 -1.60 6.49 -3.60
C THR A 59 -0.72 5.82 -2.56
N VAL A 60 -0.14 6.65 -1.67
CA VAL A 60 0.54 6.18 -0.46
C VAL A 60 -0.20 6.75 0.74
N ARG A 61 -0.67 5.89 1.64
CA ARG A 61 -1.31 6.28 2.89
C ARG A 61 -0.40 5.95 4.05
N THR A 62 0.06 6.98 4.75
CA THR A 62 0.95 6.85 5.91
C THR A 62 0.15 6.81 7.20
N TYR A 63 0.51 5.86 8.06
CA TYR A 63 -0.10 5.61 9.34
C TYR A 63 0.99 5.68 10.42
N PRO A 64 1.07 6.80 11.17
CA PRO A 64 2.19 7.06 12.07
C PRO A 64 2.18 6.20 13.34
N GLN A 65 1.09 5.48 13.62
CA GLN A 65 0.90 4.74 14.86
C GLN A 65 0.53 3.29 14.56
N TYR A 66 1.44 2.34 14.81
CA TYR A 66 1.17 0.91 14.65
C TYR A 66 1.49 0.06 15.89
N LEU A 67 2.03 0.70 16.93
CA LEU A 67 2.62 0.03 18.09
C LEU A 67 1.59 -0.45 19.13
N VAL A 68 0.32 -0.07 19.01
CA VAL A 68 -0.73 -0.48 19.96
C VAL A 68 -1.62 -1.56 19.33
N PRO A 69 -1.54 -2.81 19.79
CA PRO A 69 -2.38 -3.89 19.29
C PRO A 69 -3.87 -3.60 19.51
N ASN A 70 -4.70 -4.04 18.57
CA ASN A 70 -6.17 -3.95 18.65
C ASN A 70 -6.73 -2.51 18.76
N VAL A 71 -5.91 -1.48 18.51
CA VAL A 71 -6.37 -0.09 18.43
C VAL A 71 -6.41 0.34 16.96
N PRO A 72 -7.55 0.83 16.46
CA PRO A 72 -7.63 1.32 15.10
C PRO A 72 -6.89 2.66 14.98
N PHE A 73 -6.07 2.79 13.95
CA PHE A 73 -5.31 3.99 13.63
C PHE A 73 -5.70 4.53 12.26
N MET A 74 -5.67 5.86 12.13
CA MET A 74 -6.09 6.59 10.94
C MET A 74 -4.90 6.96 10.06
N PRO A 75 -5.10 7.07 8.73
CA PRO A 75 -4.08 7.63 7.87
C PRO A 75 -3.90 9.12 8.17
N SER A 76 -2.68 9.62 8.02
CA SER A 76 -2.35 11.04 8.23
C SER A 76 -3.06 11.98 7.24
N ALA A 77 -3.35 11.48 6.04
CA ALA A 77 -4.05 12.19 4.99
C ALA A 77 -4.86 11.24 4.10
N GLY A 78 -5.85 11.80 3.38
CA GLY A 78 -6.63 11.07 2.38
C GLY A 78 -7.83 10.29 2.95
N PRO A 79 -8.33 9.30 2.18
CA PRO A 79 -9.51 8.52 2.54
C PRO A 79 -9.34 7.77 3.87
N ARG A 80 -10.35 7.84 4.75
CA ARG A 80 -10.31 7.33 6.12
C ARG A 80 -10.55 5.82 6.18
N HIS A 81 -9.52 5.04 5.87
CA HIS A 81 -9.53 3.60 6.08
C HIS A 81 -8.76 3.25 7.35
N PRO A 82 -9.43 2.83 8.45
CA PRO A 82 -8.72 2.39 9.65
C PRO A 82 -7.86 1.16 9.35
N LEU A 83 -6.66 1.15 9.91
CA LEU A 83 -5.88 -0.06 10.08
C LEU A 83 -5.88 -0.44 11.56
N MET A 84 -5.81 -1.74 11.86
CA MET A 84 -5.75 -2.26 13.22
C MET A 84 -4.57 -3.23 13.30
N GLY A 85 -3.70 -3.03 14.29
CA GLY A 85 -2.58 -3.92 14.54
C GLY A 85 -3.08 -5.27 15.05
N GLY A 86 -2.68 -6.36 14.39
CA GLY A 86 -2.95 -7.72 14.87
C GLY A 86 -2.06 -8.07 16.07
N ALA A 87 -2.56 -8.91 16.98
CA ALA A 87 -1.86 -9.31 18.20
C ALA A 87 -0.52 -10.06 17.99
N GLY A 88 -0.17 -10.44 16.75
CA GLY A 88 1.01 -11.23 16.42
C GLY A 88 2.17 -10.46 15.76
N LEU A 89 2.02 -9.15 15.49
CA LEU A 89 3.09 -8.34 14.90
C LEU A 89 4.01 -7.83 16.01
N ALA A 90 4.76 -8.73 16.64
CA ALA A 90 5.94 -8.32 17.41
C ALA A 90 6.89 -7.63 16.42
N CYS A 91 7.09 -6.33 16.63
CA CYS A 91 7.91 -5.48 15.79
C CYS A 91 9.37 -5.95 15.87
N GLY A 92 9.78 -6.85 14.97
CA GLY A 92 11.17 -7.09 14.67
C GLY A 92 11.70 -5.87 13.94
N ALA A 93 12.33 -4.95 14.67
CA ALA A 93 13.03 -3.80 14.12
C ALA A 93 14.32 -4.25 13.42
N ASP A 94 14.19 -4.98 12.32
CA ASP A 94 15.25 -5.32 11.38
C ASP A 94 14.68 -5.29 9.95
N SER A 95 14.13 -4.15 9.54
CA SER A 95 13.91 -3.83 8.13
C SER A 95 14.99 -2.84 7.69
N VAL A 96 15.87 -3.30 6.79
CA VAL A 96 16.81 -2.43 6.08
C VAL A 96 15.98 -1.43 5.26
N PRO A 97 16.23 -0.11 5.36
CA PRO A 97 15.53 0.87 4.55
C PRO A 97 15.75 0.57 3.06
N GLY A 98 14.67 0.29 2.33
CA GLY A 98 14.70 0.17 0.88
C GLY A 98 14.97 -1.22 0.27
N SER A 99 15.01 -2.30 1.06
CA SER A 99 15.01 -3.67 0.49
C SER A 99 13.58 -4.19 0.34
N ARG A 100 13.07 -4.12 -0.89
CA ARG A 100 11.83 -4.78 -1.32
C ARG A 100 12.16 -6.21 -1.74
N TRP A 101 11.47 -7.20 -1.19
CA TRP A 101 11.47 -8.59 -1.69
C TRP A 101 10.66 -8.69 -2.98
#